data_AF-A0A395X9W6-F1
#
_entry.id   AF-A0A395X9W6-F1
#
_cell.length_a   1.000
_cell.length_b   1.000
_cell.length_c   1.000
_cell.angle_alpha   90.00
_cell.angle_beta   90.00
_cell.angle_gamma   90.00
#
_symmetry.space_group_name_H-M   'P 1'
#
loop_
_entity.id
_entity.type
_entity.pdbx_description
1 polymer ?
#
loop_
_entity_poly.entity_id
_entity_poly.type
_entity_poly.pdbx_seq_one_letter_code
_entity_poly.pdbx_strand_id
1 'polypeptide(L)'
;MDHMNNSCCCGEAEYFSGCLICGAPITYRAESSIQTCSICHKEQLTNAVCENGHFICDACHSYGTYAPVITTLRDSTEKDALLLLEKIMDLPSVHMHGPEHHAIVPCVLLTAFRNNGEHMDYDVALSEICKRAKQVPGGTCGYWGVCGAAAGAGIFMSVMTGSSPLHKDAWPFPQKLVSIILSRLADVGGPRCCKRTSRIAIEEAVHFYSQFCSVNIPLSSITCKYCKDNRECIQEDCPYYSE
;
A
#
# COMPACT_ATOMS: atom_id res chain seq x y z
N MET A 1 -11.56 -12.26 40.32
CA MET A 1 -10.73 -11.40 39.46
C MET A 1 -10.58 -12.14 38.16
N ASP A 2 -11.55 -11.95 37.28
CA ASP A 2 -11.60 -12.61 35.97
C ASP A 2 -10.68 -11.88 35.01
N HIS A 3 -9.56 -12.52 34.64
CA HIS A 3 -8.87 -12.19 33.42
C HIS A 3 -9.39 -13.15 32.34
N MET A 4 -10.48 -12.74 31.68
CA MET A 4 -10.89 -13.37 30.42
C MET A 4 -9.77 -13.19 29.41
N ASN A 5 -9.12 -14.31 29.14
CA ASN A 5 -8.17 -14.51 28.07
C ASN A 5 -8.94 -14.34 26.75
N ASN A 6 -8.85 -13.15 26.14
CA ASN A 6 -9.44 -12.88 24.82
C ASN A 6 -8.55 -13.52 23.74
N SER A 7 -8.51 -14.85 23.76
CA SER A 7 -8.03 -15.70 22.68
C SER A 7 -9.03 -15.56 21.53
N CYS A 8 -8.69 -14.75 20.53
CA CYS A 8 -9.45 -14.68 19.29
C CYS A 8 -9.32 -16.03 18.58
N CYS A 9 -10.33 -16.87 18.74
CA CYS A 9 -10.54 -18.11 18.02
C CYS A 9 -10.97 -17.80 16.58
N CYS A 10 -10.07 -17.90 15.61
CA CYS A 10 -10.42 -18.23 14.23
C CYS A 10 -9.17 -18.74 13.50
N GLY A 11 -8.98 -20.07 13.50
CA GLY A 11 -8.01 -20.78 12.69
C GLY A 11 -8.52 -21.09 11.28
N GLU A 12 -9.29 -20.18 10.67
CA GLU A 12 -9.65 -20.24 9.26
C GLU A 12 -8.71 -19.34 8.46
N ALA A 13 -8.23 -19.83 7.31
CA ALA A 13 -7.36 -19.04 6.44
C ALA A 13 -8.12 -17.84 5.87
N GLU A 14 -7.55 -16.64 5.99
CA GLU A 14 -8.11 -15.41 5.40
C GLU A 14 -8.20 -15.53 3.87
N TYR A 15 -9.23 -14.92 3.28
CA TYR A 15 -9.40 -14.90 1.82
C TYR A 15 -8.50 -13.83 1.18
N PHE A 16 -7.74 -14.21 0.14
CA PHE A 16 -6.82 -13.30 -0.57
C PHE A 16 -7.50 -12.11 -1.26
N SER A 17 -8.74 -12.27 -1.71
CA SER A 17 -9.53 -11.27 -2.44
C SER A 17 -11.00 -11.30 -2.00
N GLY A 18 -11.64 -10.14 -1.95
CA GLY A 18 -12.97 -9.98 -1.36
C GLY A 18 -12.93 -9.75 0.15
N CYS A 19 -13.97 -10.18 0.87
CA CYS A 19 -14.02 -10.12 2.32
C CYS A 19 -13.04 -11.12 2.96
N LEU A 20 -12.18 -10.68 3.89
CA LEU A 20 -11.21 -11.57 4.55
C LEU A 20 -11.86 -12.70 5.36
N ILE A 21 -13.11 -12.52 5.80
CA ILE A 21 -13.85 -13.52 6.59
C ILE A 21 -14.58 -14.53 5.71
N CYS A 22 -15.20 -14.11 4.60
CA CYS A 22 -16.12 -14.98 3.84
C CYS A 22 -15.90 -14.99 2.32
N GLY A 23 -14.90 -14.29 1.79
CA GLY A 23 -14.58 -14.23 0.36
C GLY A 23 -15.62 -13.51 -0.53
N ALA A 24 -16.73 -13.06 0.06
CA ALA A 24 -17.81 -12.39 -0.66
C ALA A 24 -17.32 -11.05 -1.26
N PRO A 25 -17.89 -10.61 -2.40
CA PRO A 25 -17.63 -9.29 -2.97
C PRO A 25 -17.80 -8.15 -1.94
N ILE A 26 -16.99 -7.10 -2.10
CA ILE A 26 -17.14 -5.86 -1.33
C ILE A 26 -18.08 -4.92 -2.09
N THR A 27 -19.11 -4.44 -1.40
CA THR A 27 -20.02 -3.42 -1.91
C THR A 27 -19.58 -2.04 -1.44
N TYR A 28 -19.64 -1.07 -2.34
CA TYR A 28 -19.25 0.32 -2.09
C TYR A 28 -20.47 1.23 -2.17
N ARG A 29 -20.62 2.11 -1.18
CA ARG A 29 -21.71 3.09 -1.08
C ARG A 29 -21.21 4.50 -1.31
N ALA A 30 -22.04 5.36 -1.88
CA ALA A 30 -21.72 6.77 -2.07
C ALA A 30 -21.60 7.50 -0.73
N GLU A 31 -22.59 7.29 0.15
CA GLU A 31 -22.58 7.84 1.50
C GLU A 31 -22.00 6.84 2.50
N SER A 32 -21.17 7.35 3.38
CA SER A 32 -20.55 6.54 4.44
C SER A 32 -21.53 6.33 5.59
N SER A 33 -21.45 5.18 6.24
CA SER A 33 -22.28 4.84 7.41
C SER A 33 -21.41 4.26 8.52
N ILE A 34 -21.87 4.38 9.77
CA ILE A 34 -21.21 3.72 10.90
C ILE A 34 -21.43 2.22 10.76
N GLN A 35 -20.35 1.46 10.81
CA GLN A 35 -20.36 -0.01 10.82
C GLN A 35 -19.49 -0.51 11.97
N THR A 36 -19.86 -1.66 12.53
CA THR A 36 -19.10 -2.33 13.59
C THR A 36 -18.13 -3.32 12.98
N CYS A 37 -16.84 -3.20 13.29
CA CYS A 37 -15.85 -4.13 12.74
C CYS A 37 -16.11 -5.56 13.23
N SER A 38 -16.18 -6.52 12.31
CA SER A 38 -16.43 -7.93 12.60
C SER A 38 -15.31 -8.64 13.38
N ILE A 39 -14.13 -8.00 13.53
CA ILE A 39 -12.97 -8.54 14.25
C ILE A 39 -12.78 -7.85 15.61
N CYS A 40 -12.64 -6.52 15.63
CA CYS A 40 -12.35 -5.79 16.87
C CYS A 40 -13.58 -5.15 17.54
N HIS A 41 -14.75 -5.24 16.91
CA HIS A 41 -16.02 -4.68 17.39
C HIS A 41 -16.05 -3.16 17.62
N LYS A 42 -15.05 -2.43 17.12
CA LYS A 42 -15.06 -0.96 17.12
C LYS A 42 -15.94 -0.43 15.99
N GLU A 43 -16.67 0.63 16.28
CA GLU A 43 -17.47 1.37 15.30
C GLU A 43 -16.61 2.36 14.53
N GLN A 44 -16.77 2.39 13.20
CA GLN A 44 -16.10 3.34 12.32
C GLN A 44 -17.00 3.73 11.16
N LEU A 45 -16.77 4.92 10.63
CA LEU A 45 -17.40 5.39 9.40
C LEU A 45 -16.75 4.67 8.22
N THR A 46 -17.56 4.05 7.36
CA THR A 46 -17.06 3.34 6.17
C THR A 46 -18.06 3.44 5.03
N ASN A 47 -17.53 3.37 3.81
CA ASN A 47 -18.31 3.23 2.58
C ASN A 47 -18.36 1.78 2.07
N ALA A 48 -17.64 0.86 2.72
CA ALA A 48 -17.42 -0.48 2.23
C ALA A 48 -17.85 -1.55 3.24
N VAL A 49 -18.71 -2.47 2.79
CA VAL A 49 -19.12 -3.68 3.50
C VAL A 49 -19.23 -4.82 2.49
N CYS A 50 -18.96 -6.06 2.89
CA CYS A 50 -19.22 -7.17 1.98
C CYS A 50 -20.72 -7.45 1.81
N GLU A 51 -21.10 -8.21 0.78
CA GLU A 51 -22.50 -8.59 0.52
C GLU A 51 -23.16 -9.33 1.69
N ASN A 52 -22.37 -10.01 2.53
CA ASN A 52 -22.84 -10.69 3.74
C ASN A 52 -22.83 -9.78 5.00
N GLY A 53 -22.55 -8.49 4.85
CA GLY A 53 -22.61 -7.50 5.93
C GLY A 53 -21.35 -7.39 6.79
N HIS A 54 -20.25 -8.07 6.47
CA HIS A 54 -19.00 -7.92 7.21
C HIS A 54 -18.31 -6.59 6.88
N PHE A 55 -17.90 -5.89 7.94
CA PHE A 55 -17.01 -4.74 7.88
C PHE A 55 -15.70 -5.08 8.61
N ILE A 56 -14.56 -4.81 7.97
CA ILE A 56 -13.24 -5.00 8.57
C ILE A 56 -12.53 -3.66 8.51
N CYS A 57 -12.19 -3.09 9.68
CA CYS A 57 -11.48 -1.82 9.74
C CYS A 57 -10.04 -1.96 9.22
N ASP A 58 -9.45 -0.86 8.76
CA ASP A 58 -8.10 -0.84 8.18
C ASP A 58 -7.03 -1.43 9.12
N ALA A 59 -7.19 -1.20 10.43
CA ALA A 59 -6.29 -1.72 11.45
C ALA A 59 -6.34 -3.26 11.55
N CYS A 60 -7.55 -3.85 11.51
CA CYS A 60 -7.70 -5.30 11.50
C CYS A 60 -7.30 -5.91 10.15
N HIS A 61 -7.63 -5.25 9.06
CA HIS A 61 -7.28 -5.69 7.70
C HIS A 61 -5.76 -5.83 7.52
N SER A 62 -4.99 -4.91 8.09
CA SER A 62 -3.52 -4.89 7.95
C SER A 62 -2.78 -5.58 9.09
N TYR A 63 -3.49 -6.11 10.10
CA TYR A 63 -2.89 -6.53 11.38
C TYR A 63 -1.83 -7.63 11.18
N GLY A 64 -2.19 -8.69 10.45
CA GLY A 64 -1.30 -9.80 10.13
C GLY A 64 -0.24 -9.47 9.08
N THR A 65 -0.37 -8.35 8.37
CA THR A 65 0.48 -8.00 7.23
C THR A 65 1.77 -7.30 7.64
N TYR A 66 1.69 -6.33 8.56
CA TYR A 66 2.81 -5.43 8.80
C TYR A 66 4.07 -6.12 9.34
N ALA A 67 3.94 -7.04 10.30
CA ALA A 67 5.12 -7.68 10.89
C ALA A 67 5.90 -8.54 9.86
N PRO A 68 5.27 -9.48 9.11
CA PRO A 68 5.96 -10.22 8.05
C PRO A 68 6.60 -9.35 6.98
N VAL A 69 5.90 -8.30 6.53
CA VAL A 69 6.41 -7.35 5.53
C VAL A 69 7.66 -6.64 6.05
N ILE A 70 7.61 -6.07 7.25
CA ILE A 70 8.72 -5.30 7.82
C ILE A 70 9.93 -6.19 8.09
N THR A 71 9.73 -7.42 8.59
CA THR A 71 10.81 -8.40 8.74
C THR A 71 11.45 -8.71 7.39
N THR A 72 10.64 -9.03 6.38
CA THR A 72 11.14 -9.36 5.03
C THR A 72 11.93 -8.20 4.40
N LEU A 73 11.48 -6.97 4.59
CA LEU A 73 12.18 -5.77 4.10
C LEU A 73 13.50 -5.51 4.83
N ARG A 74 13.51 -5.64 6.17
CA ARG A 74 14.73 -5.49 6.98
C ARG A 74 15.81 -6.45 6.50
N ASP A 75 15.45 -7.70 6.26
CA ASP A 75 16.37 -8.78 5.89
C ASP A 75 16.73 -8.81 4.39
N SER A 76 16.03 -8.03 3.56
CA SER A 76 16.23 -8.05 2.10
C SER A 76 17.46 -7.27 1.67
N THR A 77 18.27 -7.85 0.78
CA THR A 77 19.34 -7.17 0.04
C THR A 77 18.97 -6.87 -1.42
N GLU A 78 17.71 -7.14 -1.81
CA GLU A 78 17.22 -6.88 -3.17
C GLU A 78 17.32 -5.39 -3.50
N LYS A 79 17.96 -5.08 -4.63
CA LYS A 79 18.22 -3.71 -5.08
C LYS A 79 17.15 -3.20 -6.03
N ASP A 80 16.49 -4.11 -6.75
CA ASP A 80 15.44 -3.76 -7.69
C ASP A 80 14.14 -3.51 -6.93
N ALA A 81 13.63 -2.28 -7.04
CA ALA A 81 12.47 -1.87 -6.27
C ALA A 81 11.20 -2.64 -6.66
N LEU A 82 11.08 -3.05 -7.94
CA LEU A 82 9.94 -3.81 -8.40
C LEU A 82 10.05 -5.29 -8.03
N LEU A 83 11.23 -5.91 -8.15
CA LEU A 83 11.41 -7.29 -7.67
C LEU A 83 11.21 -7.40 -6.15
N LEU A 84 11.66 -6.39 -5.39
CA LEU A 84 11.40 -6.32 -3.96
C LEU A 84 9.91 -6.18 -3.67
N LEU A 85 9.20 -5.34 -4.43
CA LEU A 85 7.74 -5.21 -4.33
C LEU A 85 7.05 -6.55 -4.60
N GLU A 86 7.40 -7.27 -5.66
CA GLU A 86 6.80 -8.57 -5.99
C GLU A 86 7.04 -9.58 -4.87
N LYS A 87 8.25 -9.64 -4.31
CA LYS A 87 8.57 -10.51 -3.16
C LYS A 87 7.68 -10.19 -1.95
N ILE A 88 7.41 -8.92 -1.69
CA ILE A 88 6.51 -8.50 -0.61
C ILE A 88 5.05 -8.83 -0.95
N MET A 89 4.62 -8.60 -2.18
CA MET A 89 3.26 -8.89 -2.64
C MET A 89 2.92 -10.38 -2.65
N ASP A 90 3.93 -11.25 -2.67
CA ASP A 90 3.83 -12.71 -2.57
C ASP A 90 3.69 -13.24 -1.15
N LEU A 91 3.89 -12.40 -0.13
CA LEU A 91 3.65 -12.82 1.24
C LEU A 91 2.17 -13.18 1.41
N PRO A 92 1.83 -14.32 2.05
CA PRO A 92 0.45 -14.76 2.20
C PRO A 92 -0.47 -13.74 2.90
N SER A 93 0.10 -12.87 3.74
CA SER A 93 -0.64 -11.82 4.45
C SER A 93 -0.84 -10.53 3.65
N VAL A 94 -0.37 -10.44 2.40
CA VAL A 94 -0.56 -9.27 1.53
C VAL A 94 -1.64 -9.53 0.50
N HIS A 95 -2.85 -9.08 0.80
CA HIS A 95 -4.05 -9.33 0.00
C HIS A 95 -4.01 -8.63 -1.36
N MET A 96 -4.95 -9.01 -2.25
CA MET A 96 -5.12 -8.39 -3.56
C MET A 96 -5.39 -6.88 -3.46
N HIS A 97 -6.24 -6.51 -2.50
CA HIS A 97 -6.62 -5.15 -2.20
C HIS A 97 -6.59 -4.93 -0.70
N GLY A 98 -6.15 -3.76 -0.27
CA GLY A 98 -6.23 -3.38 1.13
C GLY A 98 -5.33 -2.20 1.50
N PRO A 99 -5.56 -1.60 2.68
CA PRO A 99 -4.78 -0.47 3.17
C PRO A 99 -3.31 -0.82 3.46
N GLU A 100 -2.94 -2.10 3.59
CA GLU A 100 -1.54 -2.52 3.76
C GLU A 100 -0.62 -1.99 2.65
N HIS A 101 -1.14 -1.85 1.43
CA HIS A 101 -0.39 -1.36 0.27
C HIS A 101 0.09 0.07 0.45
N HIS A 102 -0.63 0.87 1.26
CA HIS A 102 -0.29 2.27 1.54
C HIS A 102 1.03 2.39 2.31
N ALA A 103 1.35 1.40 3.15
CA ALA A 103 2.64 1.32 3.85
C ALA A 103 3.68 0.48 3.10
N ILE A 104 3.25 -0.53 2.33
CA ILE A 104 4.19 -1.36 1.55
C ILE A 104 4.99 -0.51 0.57
N VAL A 105 4.33 0.35 -0.22
CA VAL A 105 5.00 1.18 -1.24
C VAL A 105 6.15 2.02 -0.67
N PRO A 106 5.95 2.89 0.33
CA PRO A 106 7.05 3.70 0.85
C PRO A 106 8.12 2.88 1.58
N CYS A 107 7.75 1.77 2.23
CA CYS A 107 8.73 0.90 2.87
C CYS A 107 9.60 0.18 1.83
N VAL A 108 9.02 -0.34 0.74
CA VAL A 108 9.78 -0.96 -0.36
C VAL A 108 10.73 0.05 -1.00
N LEU A 109 10.26 1.28 -1.27
CA LEU A 109 11.12 2.37 -1.75
C LEU A 109 12.29 2.61 -0.80
N LEU A 110 12.02 2.83 0.49
CA LEU A 110 13.07 3.04 1.49
C LEU A 110 14.12 1.92 1.49
N THR A 111 13.67 0.67 1.46
CA THR A 111 14.53 -0.52 1.47
C THR A 111 15.37 -0.62 0.20
N ALA A 112 14.78 -0.43 -0.98
CA ALA A 112 15.50 -0.46 -2.25
C ALA A 112 16.57 0.64 -2.31
N PHE A 113 16.25 1.85 -1.84
CA PHE A 113 17.19 2.97 -1.78
C PHE A 113 18.35 2.69 -0.83
N ARG A 114 18.07 2.19 0.37
CA ARG A 114 19.11 1.71 1.31
C ARG A 114 20.02 0.66 0.64
N ASN A 115 19.44 -0.32 -0.04
CA ASN A 115 20.19 -1.41 -0.66
C ASN A 115 21.08 -0.96 -1.82
N ASN A 116 20.79 0.21 -2.40
CA ASN A 116 21.62 0.84 -3.43
C ASN A 116 22.57 1.91 -2.88
N GLY A 117 22.68 2.05 -1.55
CA GLY A 117 23.67 2.92 -0.90
C GLY A 117 23.21 4.36 -0.68
N GLU A 118 21.91 4.64 -0.77
CA GLU A 118 21.37 5.94 -0.37
C GLU A 118 21.59 6.20 1.12
N HIS A 119 21.99 7.42 1.47
CA HIS A 119 22.35 7.76 2.83
C HIS A 119 21.11 8.09 3.67
N MET A 120 20.82 7.26 4.67
CA MET A 120 19.69 7.46 5.59
C MET A 120 19.89 6.71 6.91
N ASP A 121 19.23 7.18 7.96
CA ASP A 121 18.93 6.34 9.12
C ASP A 121 17.70 5.48 8.78
N TYR A 122 17.96 4.25 8.33
CA TYR A 122 16.91 3.38 7.82
C TYR A 122 15.87 3.03 8.89
N ASP A 123 16.27 2.76 10.12
CA ASP A 123 15.35 2.34 11.17
C ASP A 123 14.43 3.49 11.62
N VAL A 124 14.98 4.69 11.75
CA VAL A 124 14.21 5.89 12.06
C VAL A 124 13.25 6.21 10.91
N ALA A 125 13.74 6.20 9.67
CA ALA A 125 12.93 6.48 8.49
C ALA A 125 11.80 5.46 8.31
N LEU A 126 12.09 4.16 8.47
CA LEU A 126 11.09 3.09 8.33
C LEU A 126 10.00 3.22 9.39
N SER A 127 10.38 3.49 10.65
CA SER A 127 9.45 3.70 11.75
C SER A 127 8.52 4.88 11.47
N GLU A 128 9.07 5.99 10.99
CA GLU A 128 8.29 7.20 10.69
C GLU A 128 7.37 7.02 9.48
N ILE A 129 7.85 6.38 8.41
CA ILE A 129 7.01 5.99 7.26
C ILE A 129 5.84 5.14 7.73
N CYS A 130 6.08 4.11 8.54
CA CYS A 130 5.03 3.23 9.03
C CYS A 130 3.96 3.98 9.84
N LYS A 131 4.35 4.94 10.69
CA LYS A 131 3.41 5.75 11.47
C LYS A 131 2.52 6.63 10.59
N ARG A 132 3.09 7.22 9.53
CA ARG A 132 2.36 8.10 8.61
C ARG A 132 1.46 7.30 7.67
N ALA A 133 2.00 6.24 7.06
CA ALA A 133 1.29 5.46 6.06
C ALA A 133 0.06 4.73 6.61
N LYS A 134 0.11 4.27 7.88
CA LYS A 134 -1.03 3.67 8.59
C LYS A 134 -2.22 4.61 8.79
N GLN A 135 -2.01 5.93 8.64
CA GLN A 135 -3.08 6.92 8.75
C GLN A 135 -3.80 7.17 7.42
N VAL A 136 -3.33 6.58 6.31
CA VAL A 136 -3.95 6.71 4.99
C VAL A 136 -5.10 5.71 4.87
N PRO A 137 -6.37 6.16 4.87
CA PRO A 137 -7.51 5.23 4.90
C PRO A 137 -7.65 4.41 3.63
N GLY A 138 -8.26 3.23 3.76
CA GLY A 138 -8.76 2.44 2.64
C GLY A 138 -9.71 3.24 1.76
N GLY A 139 -9.70 2.98 0.44
CA GLY A 139 -10.66 3.58 -0.50
C GLY A 139 -10.38 5.04 -0.90
N THR A 140 -9.35 5.69 -0.35
CA THR A 140 -8.93 7.06 -0.72
C THR A 140 -8.75 7.27 -2.23
N CYS A 141 -8.31 6.23 -2.96
CA CYS A 141 -8.20 6.25 -4.42
C CYS A 141 -9.52 6.55 -5.16
N GLY A 142 -10.66 6.09 -4.64
CA GLY A 142 -11.97 6.29 -5.25
C GLY A 142 -12.78 7.41 -4.60
N TYR A 143 -12.57 7.69 -3.32
CA TYR A 143 -13.39 8.65 -2.57
C TYR A 143 -12.74 10.03 -2.40
N TRP A 144 -11.41 10.12 -2.34
CA TRP A 144 -10.69 11.36 -2.04
C TRP A 144 -9.92 11.91 -3.24
N GLY A 145 -9.81 11.14 -4.32
CA GLY A 145 -9.03 11.51 -5.51
C GLY A 145 -7.52 11.37 -5.32
N VAL A 146 -7.07 10.72 -4.24
CA VAL A 146 -5.64 10.47 -3.97
C VAL A 146 -5.45 8.98 -3.69
N CYS A 147 -4.74 8.29 -4.58
CA CYS A 147 -4.41 6.89 -4.38
C CYS A 147 -3.48 6.72 -3.16
N GLY A 148 -3.76 5.73 -2.30
CA GLY A 148 -2.93 5.46 -1.13
C GLY A 148 -1.49 5.05 -1.48
N ALA A 149 -1.26 4.42 -2.64
CA ALA A 149 0.10 4.17 -3.14
C ALA A 149 0.85 5.48 -3.48
N ALA A 150 0.16 6.44 -4.11
CA ALA A 150 0.72 7.77 -4.40
C ALA A 150 1.01 8.54 -3.10
N ALA A 151 0.04 8.56 -2.17
CA ALA A 151 0.24 9.16 -0.84
C ALA A 151 1.41 8.51 -0.10
N GLY A 152 1.53 7.17 -0.16
CA GLY A 152 2.67 6.42 0.35
C GLY A 152 3.99 6.91 -0.24
N ALA A 153 4.13 6.96 -1.56
CA ALA A 153 5.34 7.48 -2.21
C ALA A 153 5.66 8.93 -1.78
N GLY A 154 4.64 9.78 -1.61
CA GLY A 154 4.81 11.12 -1.03
C GLY A 154 5.32 11.10 0.42
N ILE A 155 4.85 10.18 1.25
CA ILE A 155 5.36 9.97 2.62
C ILE A 155 6.84 9.58 2.60
N PHE A 156 7.23 8.64 1.73
CA PHE A 156 8.63 8.28 1.52
C PHE A 156 9.46 9.52 1.15
N MET A 157 9.02 10.27 0.14
CA MET A 157 9.73 11.49 -0.29
C MET A 157 9.84 12.52 0.82
N SER A 158 8.78 12.71 1.61
CA SER A 158 8.78 13.63 2.74
C SER A 158 9.81 13.24 3.79
N VAL A 159 9.92 11.95 4.12
CA VAL A 159 10.92 11.45 5.08
C VAL A 159 12.33 11.60 4.52
N MET A 160 12.55 11.21 3.26
CA MET A 160 13.88 11.30 2.62
C MET A 160 14.41 12.73 2.48
N THR A 161 13.53 13.70 2.26
CA THR A 161 13.91 15.11 2.07
C THR A 161 13.85 15.94 3.35
N GLY A 162 13.44 15.36 4.47
CA GLY A 162 13.17 16.12 5.70
C GLY A 162 12.08 17.17 5.53
N SER A 163 11.13 16.92 4.62
CA SER A 163 10.04 17.84 4.30
C SER A 163 9.09 18.01 5.47
N SER A 164 8.63 19.24 5.68
CA SER A 164 7.64 19.61 6.70
C SER A 164 6.81 20.78 6.20
N PRO A 165 5.65 21.09 6.82
CA PRO A 165 4.82 22.23 6.42
C PRO A 165 5.55 23.59 6.40
N LEU A 166 6.68 23.71 7.10
CA LEU A 166 7.46 24.95 7.20
C LEU A 166 8.81 24.87 6.46
N HIS A 167 9.17 23.73 5.88
CA HIS A 167 10.44 23.55 5.18
C HIS A 167 10.30 23.96 3.70
N LYS A 168 10.44 25.26 3.42
CA LYS A 168 10.20 25.88 2.10
C LYS A 168 10.78 25.09 0.92
N ASP A 169 12.03 24.66 1.02
CA ASP A 169 12.74 24.05 -0.12
C ASP A 169 12.41 22.56 -0.30
N ALA A 170 12.19 21.82 0.80
CA ALA A 170 11.83 20.41 0.76
C ALA A 170 10.31 20.16 0.58
N TRP A 171 9.46 21.13 0.92
CA TRP A 171 8.00 21.01 0.83
C TRP A 171 7.47 20.60 -0.55
N PRO A 172 7.98 21.12 -1.68
CA PRO A 172 7.42 20.82 -3.00
C PRO A 172 7.68 19.39 -3.48
N PHE A 173 8.72 18.70 -2.98
CA PHE A 173 9.12 17.38 -3.48
C PHE A 173 8.05 16.30 -3.32
N PRO A 174 7.50 16.03 -2.11
CA PRO A 174 6.43 15.04 -1.96
C PRO A 174 5.19 15.40 -2.79
N GLN A 175 4.86 16.69 -2.91
CA GLN A 175 3.69 17.13 -3.68
C GLN A 175 3.85 16.90 -5.19
N LYS A 176 5.02 17.24 -5.73
CA LYS A 176 5.34 17.01 -7.14
C LYS A 176 5.33 15.52 -7.48
N LEU A 177 5.95 14.69 -6.62
CA LEU A 177 5.95 13.24 -6.81
C LEU A 177 4.52 12.69 -6.82
N VAL A 178 3.70 13.04 -5.82
CA VAL A 178 2.30 12.61 -5.75
C VAL A 178 1.55 13.05 -7.01
N SER A 179 1.74 14.29 -7.47
CA SER A 179 1.10 14.78 -8.70
C SER A 179 1.48 13.97 -9.94
N ILE A 180 2.75 13.61 -10.10
CA ILE A 180 3.24 12.80 -11.23
C ILE A 180 2.58 11.42 -11.19
N ILE A 181 2.61 10.75 -10.03
CA ILE A 181 2.00 9.43 -9.86
C ILE A 181 0.50 9.50 -10.15
N LEU A 182 -0.21 10.48 -9.59
CA LEU A 182 -1.65 10.62 -9.80
C LEU A 182 -1.99 10.88 -11.27
N SER A 183 -1.19 11.67 -11.99
CA SER A 183 -1.35 11.86 -13.44
C SER A 183 -1.20 10.52 -14.17
N ARG A 184 -0.14 9.76 -13.88
CA ARG A 184 0.08 8.46 -14.51
C ARG A 184 -1.03 7.46 -14.19
N LEU A 185 -1.52 7.45 -12.96
CA LEU A 185 -2.65 6.61 -12.56
C LEU A 185 -3.95 7.01 -13.25
N ALA A 186 -4.19 8.31 -13.46
CA ALA A 186 -5.35 8.81 -14.20
C ALA A 186 -5.31 8.38 -15.68
N ASP A 187 -4.13 8.42 -16.30
CA ASP A 187 -3.93 7.99 -17.68
C ASP A 187 -4.16 6.48 -17.87
N VAL A 188 -3.70 5.65 -16.92
CA VAL A 188 -3.92 4.18 -16.95
C VAL A 188 -5.36 3.82 -16.59
N GLY A 189 -5.99 4.59 -15.71
CA GLY A 189 -7.39 4.42 -15.34
C GLY A 189 -7.67 3.34 -14.29
N GLY A 190 -8.97 3.27 -13.95
CA GLY A 190 -9.56 2.30 -13.03
C GLY A 190 -10.41 1.25 -13.74
N PRO A 191 -11.15 0.39 -13.01
CA PRO A 191 -11.33 0.40 -11.55
C PRO A 191 -10.09 -0.06 -10.75
N ARG A 192 -10.22 -0.01 -9.41
CA ARG A 192 -9.15 -0.23 -8.42
C ARG A 192 -8.24 -1.43 -8.74
N CYS A 193 -6.95 -1.28 -8.45
CA CYS A 193 -6.02 -2.41 -8.36
C CYS A 193 -4.79 -2.00 -7.55
N CYS A 194 -4.72 -2.41 -6.27
CA CYS A 194 -3.64 -2.00 -5.37
C CYS A 194 -2.26 -2.47 -5.86
N LYS A 195 -2.18 -3.65 -6.49
CA LYS A 195 -0.94 -4.19 -7.05
C LYS A 195 -0.43 -3.33 -8.23
N ARG A 196 -1.31 -2.97 -9.18
CA ARG A 196 -0.99 -2.08 -10.32
C ARG A 196 -0.56 -0.70 -9.85
N THR A 197 -1.34 -0.07 -8.96
CA THR A 197 -1.04 1.28 -8.48
C THR A 197 0.27 1.34 -7.70
N SER A 198 0.63 0.28 -6.97
CA SER A 198 1.89 0.18 -6.24
C SER A 198 3.10 0.10 -7.18
N ARG A 199 3.03 -0.69 -8.26
CA ARG A 199 4.11 -0.75 -9.26
C ARG A 199 4.35 0.61 -9.92
N ILE A 200 3.27 1.25 -10.39
CA ILE A 200 3.33 2.60 -10.99
C ILE A 200 3.93 3.60 -10.02
N ALA A 201 3.47 3.59 -8.76
CA ALA A 201 3.98 4.51 -7.74
C ALA A 201 5.48 4.32 -7.48
N ILE A 202 5.99 3.08 -7.52
CA ILE A 202 7.42 2.79 -7.36
C ILE A 202 8.22 3.26 -8.58
N GLU A 203 7.77 2.93 -9.79
CA GLU A 203 8.44 3.32 -11.04
C GLU A 203 8.59 4.84 -11.12
N GLU A 204 7.49 5.58 -10.94
CA GLU A 204 7.50 7.03 -10.99
C GLU A 204 8.30 7.65 -9.84
N ALA A 205 8.28 7.05 -8.64
CA ALA A 205 9.11 7.51 -7.53
C ALA A 205 10.60 7.35 -7.79
N VAL A 206 11.03 6.22 -8.34
CA VAL A 206 12.42 5.99 -8.74
C VAL A 206 12.83 6.95 -9.85
N HIS A 207 12.01 7.09 -10.90
CA HIS A 207 12.29 8.02 -11.99
C HIS A 207 12.39 9.47 -11.50
N PHE A 208 11.46 9.92 -10.66
CA PHE A 208 11.49 11.26 -10.08
C PHE A 208 12.73 11.46 -9.22
N TYR A 209 13.07 10.51 -8.35
CA TYR A 209 14.23 10.63 -7.44
C TYR A 209 15.57 10.69 -8.18
N SER A 210 15.69 9.98 -9.31
CA SER A 210 16.90 10.00 -10.14
C SER A 210 17.27 11.40 -10.67
N GLN A 211 16.33 12.34 -10.66
CA GLN A 211 16.57 13.72 -11.11
C GLN A 211 17.42 14.55 -10.15
N PHE A 212 17.54 14.12 -8.89
CA PHE A 212 18.22 14.88 -7.83
C PHE A 212 19.18 14.07 -6.97
N CYS A 213 19.34 12.77 -7.23
CA CYS A 213 20.36 11.95 -6.58
C CYS A 213 21.15 11.10 -7.59
N SER A 214 22.40 10.79 -7.23
CA SER A 214 23.30 9.94 -8.03
C SER A 214 23.08 8.44 -7.82
N VAL A 215 22.24 8.03 -6.86
CA VAL A 215 21.96 6.61 -6.61
C VAL A 215 21.08 6.06 -7.73
N ASN A 216 21.55 5.01 -8.40
CA ASN A 216 20.79 4.32 -9.42
C ASN A 216 19.99 3.18 -8.79
N ILE A 217 18.65 3.23 -8.89
CA ILE A 217 17.76 2.18 -8.42
C ILE A 217 17.29 1.37 -9.64
N PRO A 218 17.63 0.08 -9.74
CA PRO A 218 17.17 -0.74 -10.85
C PRO A 218 15.65 -0.97 -10.81
N LEU A 219 15.06 -1.04 -12.00
CA LEU A 219 13.65 -1.36 -12.23
C LEU A 219 13.57 -2.42 -13.33
N SER A 220 13.19 -3.62 -12.95
CA SER A 220 12.96 -4.73 -13.87
C SER A 220 11.59 -4.62 -14.52
N SER A 221 11.44 -5.12 -15.75
CA SER A 221 10.12 -5.29 -16.36
C SER A 221 9.33 -6.36 -15.61
N ILE A 222 8.10 -6.04 -15.21
CA ILE A 222 7.24 -6.96 -14.44
C ILE A 222 6.03 -7.38 -15.27
N THR A 223 5.78 -8.68 -15.28
CA THR A 223 4.53 -9.28 -15.75
C THR A 223 3.65 -9.63 -14.55
N CYS A 224 2.42 -9.13 -14.53
CA CYS A 224 1.49 -9.33 -13.42
C CYS A 224 0.90 -10.75 -13.43
N LYS A 225 1.06 -11.46 -12.30
CA LYS A 225 0.48 -12.79 -12.08
C LYS A 225 -0.87 -12.80 -11.35
N TYR A 226 -1.32 -11.65 -10.84
CA TYR A 226 -2.54 -11.53 -10.02
C TYR A 226 -3.80 -11.21 -10.84
N CYS A 227 -3.73 -11.27 -12.18
CA CYS A 227 -4.84 -10.90 -13.06
C CYS A 227 -6.11 -11.72 -12.76
N LYS A 228 -5.95 -13.02 -12.51
CA LYS A 228 -7.06 -13.95 -12.23
C LYS A 228 -7.67 -13.79 -10.84
N ASP A 229 -6.93 -13.20 -9.90
CA ASP A 229 -7.38 -12.98 -8.51
C ASP A 229 -8.11 -11.63 -8.32
N ASN A 230 -8.05 -10.78 -9.35
CA ASN A 230 -8.66 -9.46 -9.34
C ASN A 230 -9.91 -9.40 -10.24
N ARG A 231 -11.08 -9.36 -9.62
CA ARG A 231 -12.37 -9.18 -10.34
C ARG A 231 -12.45 -7.85 -11.09
N GLU A 232 -11.71 -6.84 -10.64
CA GLU A 232 -11.64 -5.51 -11.23
C GLU A 232 -10.43 -5.35 -12.19
N CYS A 233 -9.84 -6.46 -12.67
CA CYS A 233 -8.73 -6.41 -13.62
C CYS A 233 -9.17 -5.77 -14.95
N ILE A 234 -8.33 -4.87 -15.48
CA ILE A 234 -8.55 -4.22 -16.77
C ILE A 234 -7.79 -4.89 -17.92
N GLN A 235 -7.18 -6.05 -17.64
CA GLN A 235 -6.51 -6.92 -18.62
C GLN A 235 -5.59 -6.14 -19.58
N GLU A 236 -5.85 -6.15 -20.89
CA GLU A 236 -5.01 -5.57 -21.94
C GLU A 236 -4.77 -4.05 -21.76
N ASP A 237 -5.65 -3.34 -21.03
CA ASP A 237 -5.46 -1.93 -20.69
C ASP A 237 -4.45 -1.71 -19.54
N CYS A 238 -4.03 -2.78 -18.86
CA CYS A 238 -3.04 -2.71 -17.78
C CYS A 238 -1.62 -2.86 -18.34
N PRO A 239 -0.68 -1.95 -18.00
CA PRO A 239 0.69 -1.97 -18.53
C PRO A 239 1.51 -3.19 -18.11
N TYR A 240 1.04 -3.95 -17.10
CA TYR A 240 1.69 -5.16 -16.60
C TYR A 240 0.99 -6.46 -17.04
N TYR A 241 -0.02 -6.38 -17.92
CA TYR A 241 -0.71 -7.57 -18.38
C TYR A 241 0.15 -8.34 -19.40
N SER A 242 0.15 -9.67 -19.28
CA SER A 242 0.59 -10.57 -20.34
C SER A 242 -0.55 -11.50 -20.70
N GLU A 243 -0.69 -11.80 -21.98
CA GLU A 243 -1.64 -12.78 -22.53
C GLU A 243 -1.58 -14.15 -21.82
#